data_AF-A0A9E1U4J0-F1
#
_entry.id   AF-A0A9E1U4J0-F1
#
_cell.length_a   1.000
_cell.length_b   1.000
_cell.length_c   1.000
_cell.angle_alpha   90.00
_cell.angle_beta   90.00
_cell.angle_gamma   90.00
#
_symmetry.space_group_name_H-M   'P 1'
#
loop_
_entity.id
_entity.type
_entity.pdbx_description
1 polymer ?
#
loop_
_entity_poly.entity_id
_entity_poly.type
_entity_poly.pdbx_seq_one_letter_code
_entity_poly.pdbx_strand_id
1 'polypeptide(L)'
;MKKVITVLLSLLLLGSTVLAERIPVEGWFKTTGAKRGEKWRDSGMRVHFISFKHLGEITIYGEGFGLKGNAEMDYSLNIFDKHQNARVVGNVLYKSEKNDSSYFQGHASCDLTAGSATCVMWFKGFGKFDGKIMELTLNEKDSAASEDDPDTGPNLYMLEGIVMNEPKLE
;
A
#
# COMPACT_ATOMS: atom_id res chain seq x y z
N MET A 1 -34.45 39.85 -9.99
CA MET A 1 -34.35 38.41 -9.68
C MET A 1 -33.45 37.62 -10.64
N LYS A 2 -33.63 37.66 -11.96
CA LYS A 2 -32.81 36.88 -12.92
C LYS A 2 -31.30 37.14 -12.82
N LYS A 3 -30.88 38.38 -12.58
CA LYS A 3 -29.46 38.78 -12.45
C LYS A 3 -28.76 38.27 -11.19
N VAL A 4 -29.50 38.04 -10.11
CA VAL A 4 -28.93 37.55 -8.83
C VAL A 4 -28.66 36.05 -8.92
N ILE A 5 -29.57 35.30 -9.56
CA ILE A 5 -29.43 33.86 -9.78
C ILE A 5 -28.23 33.56 -10.69
N THR A 6 -28.03 34.37 -11.73
CA THR A 6 -26.87 34.22 -12.63
C THR A 6 -25.55 34.49 -11.92
N VAL A 7 -25.49 35.50 -11.05
CA VAL A 7 -24.30 35.82 -10.25
C VAL A 7 -24.00 34.70 -9.23
N LEU A 8 -25.02 34.13 -8.57
CA LEU A 8 -24.84 32.98 -7.67
C LEU A 8 -24.36 31.74 -8.41
N LEU A 9 -24.92 31.43 -9.60
CA LEU A 9 -24.47 30.30 -10.41
C LEU A 9 -23.02 30.49 -10.88
N SER A 10 -22.62 31.70 -11.26
CA SER A 10 -21.23 31.98 -11.64
C SER A 10 -20.27 31.91 -10.45
N LEU A 11 -20.69 32.28 -9.23
CA LEU A 11 -19.86 32.09 -8.03
C LEU A 11 -19.70 30.60 -7.66
N LEU A 12 -20.76 29.80 -7.85
CA LEU A 12 -20.71 28.34 -7.66
C LEU A 12 -19.77 27.65 -8.68
N LEU A 13 -19.69 28.18 -9.90
CA LEU A 13 -18.80 27.67 -10.96
C LEU A 13 -17.33 28.13 -10.79
N LEU A 14 -17.10 29.27 -10.13
CA LEU A 14 -15.76 29.76 -9.80
C LEU A 14 -15.18 29.15 -8.51
N GLY A 15 -16.02 28.45 -7.73
CA GLY A 15 -15.65 27.74 -6.52
C GLY A 15 -15.08 26.34 -6.74
N SER A 16 -14.83 25.91 -7.99
CA SER A 16 -14.03 24.71 -8.25
C SER A 16 -12.57 25.03 -7.97
N THR A 17 -12.24 25.31 -6.71
CA THR A 17 -10.90 25.03 -6.22
C THR A 17 -10.65 23.58 -6.58
N VAL A 18 -9.71 23.34 -7.49
CA VAL A 18 -9.09 22.02 -7.67
C VAL A 18 -8.33 21.76 -6.37
N LEU A 19 -9.07 21.50 -5.29
CA LEU A 19 -8.50 20.95 -4.09
C LEU A 19 -8.02 19.58 -4.53
N ALA A 20 -6.72 19.34 -4.38
CA ALA A 20 -6.21 17.99 -4.41
C ALA A 20 -6.94 17.24 -3.27
N GLU A 21 -8.04 16.58 -3.63
CA GLU A 21 -8.88 15.85 -2.70
C GLU A 21 -8.05 14.69 -2.16
N ARG A 22 -7.59 14.85 -0.90
CA ARG A 22 -6.89 13.81 -0.15
C ARG A 22 -7.93 13.08 0.66
N ILE A 23 -8.23 11.85 0.26
CA ILE A 23 -9.18 10.98 0.93
C ILE A 23 -8.38 10.14 1.93
N PRO A 24 -8.54 10.31 3.25
CA PRO A 24 -7.94 9.41 4.21
C PRO A 24 -8.51 7.99 4.01
N VAL A 25 -7.64 7.00 4.06
CA VAL A 25 -8.00 5.60 3.89
C VAL A 25 -7.37 4.74 4.96
N GLU A 26 -8.09 3.69 5.33
CA GLU A 26 -7.64 2.63 6.21
C GLU A 26 -7.84 1.29 5.52
N GLY A 27 -7.12 0.27 5.96
CA GLY A 27 -7.19 -1.03 5.35
C GLY A 27 -6.47 -2.13 6.10
N TRP A 28 -6.55 -3.31 5.49
CA TRP A 28 -6.01 -4.55 6.03
C TRP A 28 -5.38 -5.36 4.91
N PHE A 29 -4.15 -5.80 5.12
CA PHE A 29 -3.48 -6.77 4.27
C PHE A 29 -3.37 -8.10 5.02
N LYS A 30 -3.88 -9.17 4.42
CA LYS A 30 -3.79 -10.52 4.97
C LYS A 30 -2.93 -11.40 4.07
N THR A 31 -1.87 -11.99 4.59
CA THR A 31 -1.05 -12.95 3.83
C THR A 31 -1.84 -14.25 3.62
N THR A 32 -1.90 -14.74 2.39
CA THR A 32 -2.55 -16.02 2.03
C THR A 32 -1.57 -17.04 1.46
N GLY A 33 -0.37 -16.61 1.09
CA GLY A 33 0.72 -17.51 0.70
C GLY A 33 2.04 -16.78 0.51
N ALA A 34 3.14 -17.50 0.65
CA ALA A 34 4.48 -16.96 0.44
C ALA A 34 5.36 -17.98 -0.27
N LYS A 35 6.13 -17.51 -1.26
CA LYS A 35 7.18 -18.28 -1.90
C LYS A 35 8.52 -17.59 -1.63
N ARG A 36 9.37 -18.28 -0.87
CA ARG A 36 10.76 -17.87 -0.66
C ARG A 36 11.59 -18.23 -1.87
N GLY A 37 12.29 -17.23 -2.41
CA GLY A 37 13.21 -17.35 -3.52
C GLY A 37 14.65 -17.61 -3.08
N GLU A 38 15.60 -17.18 -3.92
CA GLU A 38 17.01 -17.52 -3.78
C GLU A 38 17.70 -16.69 -2.69
N LYS A 39 18.64 -17.34 -2.02
CA LYS A 39 19.54 -16.74 -1.04
C LYS A 39 20.93 -16.69 -1.67
N TRP A 40 21.50 -15.51 -1.86
CA TRP A 40 22.86 -15.38 -2.36
C TRP A 40 23.82 -14.85 -1.30
N ARG A 41 25.08 -15.25 -1.43
CA ARG A 41 26.19 -14.81 -0.59
C ARG A 41 27.10 -13.91 -1.40
N ASP A 42 27.58 -12.83 -0.79
CA ASP A 42 28.63 -12.02 -1.43
C ASP A 42 30.00 -12.72 -1.37
N SER A 43 31.01 -12.07 -1.94
CA SER A 43 32.41 -12.51 -1.89
C SER A 43 32.98 -12.61 -0.47
N GLY A 44 32.34 -12.00 0.53
CA GLY A 44 32.65 -12.11 1.95
C GLY A 44 31.84 -13.18 2.68
N MET A 45 31.13 -14.06 1.96
CA MET A 45 30.27 -15.12 2.49
C MET A 45 29.05 -14.65 3.32
N ARG A 46 28.77 -13.34 3.34
CA ARG A 46 27.63 -12.74 4.03
C ARG A 46 26.36 -12.99 3.22
N VAL A 47 25.26 -13.28 3.90
CA VAL A 47 23.96 -13.50 3.29
C VAL A 47 23.30 -12.15 3.10
N HIS A 48 23.02 -11.76 1.85
CA HIS A 48 22.58 -10.38 1.57
C HIS A 48 21.12 -10.24 1.16
N PHE A 49 20.61 -11.11 0.30
CA PHE A 49 19.26 -10.96 -0.22
C PHE A 49 18.52 -12.28 -0.22
N ILE A 50 17.28 -12.20 0.24
CA ILE A 50 16.29 -13.25 0.07
C ILE A 50 15.15 -12.61 -0.71
N SER A 51 14.91 -13.09 -1.94
CA SER A 51 13.72 -12.70 -2.68
C SER A 51 12.51 -13.44 -2.14
N PHE A 52 11.37 -12.77 -2.09
CA PHE A 52 10.12 -13.34 -1.64
C PHE A 52 8.99 -12.87 -2.54
N LYS A 53 8.13 -13.81 -2.94
CA LYS A 53 6.84 -13.49 -3.53
C LYS A 53 5.74 -13.79 -2.54
N HIS A 54 5.07 -12.77 -2.03
CA HIS A 54 3.90 -12.89 -1.17
C HIS A 54 2.62 -12.70 -1.98
N LEU A 55 1.63 -13.50 -1.64
CA LEU A 55 0.24 -13.40 -2.07
C LEU A 55 -0.60 -13.08 -0.84
N GLY A 56 -1.60 -12.23 -1.02
CA GLY A 56 -2.49 -11.85 0.06
C GLY A 56 -3.83 -11.33 -0.43
N GLU A 57 -4.68 -11.03 0.53
CA GLU A 57 -5.93 -10.31 0.35
C GLU A 57 -5.76 -8.89 0.89
N ILE A 58 -6.35 -7.92 0.21
CA ILE A 58 -6.27 -6.50 0.56
C ILE A 58 -7.66 -5.91 0.60
N THR A 59 -7.93 -5.13 1.64
CA THR A 59 -9.11 -4.27 1.73
C THR A 59 -8.67 -2.87 2.15
N ILE A 60 -9.10 -1.84 1.42
CA ILE A 60 -8.85 -0.43 1.70
C ILE A 60 -10.17 0.32 1.54
N TYR A 61 -10.51 1.18 2.48
CA TYR A 61 -11.75 1.95 2.50
C TYR A 61 -11.50 3.38 2.98
N GLY A 62 -12.30 4.31 2.47
CA GLY A 62 -12.34 5.71 2.87
C GLY A 62 -13.63 6.36 2.37
N GLU A 63 -13.79 7.67 2.60
CA GLU A 63 -14.98 8.38 2.13
C GLU A 63 -15.09 8.30 0.61
N GLY A 64 -16.15 7.67 0.10
CA GLY A 64 -16.37 7.48 -1.35
C GLY A 64 -15.35 6.59 -2.06
N PHE A 65 -14.40 5.98 -1.35
CA PHE A 65 -13.34 5.15 -1.91
C PHE A 65 -13.36 3.73 -1.34
N GLY A 66 -13.13 2.74 -2.21
CA GLY A 66 -13.05 1.35 -1.81
C GLY A 66 -12.30 0.47 -2.79
N LEU A 67 -11.37 -0.31 -2.25
CA LEU A 67 -10.64 -1.39 -2.92
C LEU A 67 -10.76 -2.64 -2.05
N LYS A 68 -11.22 -3.74 -2.65
CA LYS A 68 -11.10 -5.08 -2.10
C LYS A 68 -10.56 -5.97 -3.19
N GLY A 69 -9.63 -6.86 -2.85
CA GLY A 69 -9.08 -7.77 -3.84
C GLY A 69 -7.81 -8.47 -3.41
N ASN A 70 -6.97 -8.80 -4.39
CA ASN A 70 -5.78 -9.61 -4.21
C ASN A 70 -4.54 -8.73 -4.23
N ALA A 71 -3.56 -9.09 -3.40
CA ALA A 71 -2.27 -8.45 -3.30
C ALA A 71 -1.17 -9.42 -3.74
N GLU A 72 -0.29 -8.93 -4.61
CA GLU A 72 0.97 -9.60 -4.95
C GLU A 72 2.11 -8.67 -4.55
N MET A 73 3.09 -9.19 -3.81
CA MET A 73 4.29 -8.45 -3.44
C MET A 73 5.53 -9.25 -3.82
N ASP A 74 6.41 -8.67 -4.61
CA ASP A 74 7.74 -9.20 -4.91
C ASP A 74 8.76 -8.30 -4.25
N TYR A 75 9.46 -8.82 -3.25
CA TYR A 75 10.36 -8.03 -2.43
C TYR A 75 11.68 -8.73 -2.15
N SER A 76 12.65 -7.90 -1.81
CA SER A 76 13.97 -8.31 -1.35
C SER A 76 14.14 -7.93 0.12
N LEU A 77 14.60 -8.87 0.93
CA LEU A 77 14.95 -8.67 2.35
C LEU A 77 16.48 -8.68 2.52
N ASN A 78 17.02 -7.63 3.14
CA ASN A 78 18.42 -7.54 3.53
C ASN A 78 18.54 -7.44 5.05
N ILE A 79 19.19 -8.42 5.70
CA ILE A 79 19.36 -8.50 7.15
C ILE A 79 20.75 -7.98 7.52
N PHE A 80 20.80 -6.94 8.34
CA PHE A 80 22.04 -6.26 8.72
C PHE A 80 22.76 -6.95 9.87
N ASP A 81 22.03 -7.52 10.83
CA ASP A 81 22.61 -8.14 12.01
C ASP A 81 21.75 -9.26 12.61
N LYS A 82 22.26 -9.86 13.69
CA LYS A 82 21.58 -10.92 14.46
C LYS A 82 20.37 -10.45 15.27
N HIS A 83 20.17 -9.13 15.41
CA HIS A 83 19.05 -8.52 16.11
C HIS A 83 17.87 -8.27 15.18
N GLN A 84 17.88 -8.85 13.96
CA GLN A 84 16.83 -8.70 12.96
C GLN A 84 16.60 -7.26 12.54
N ASN A 85 17.64 -6.43 12.64
CA ASN A 85 17.66 -5.15 11.94
C ASN A 85 17.81 -5.44 10.45
N ALA A 86 16.89 -4.96 9.63
CA ALA A 86 16.82 -5.31 8.22
C ALA A 86 16.11 -4.23 7.40
N ARG A 87 16.14 -4.38 6.08
CA ARG A 87 15.34 -3.57 5.16
C ARG A 87 14.65 -4.45 4.14
N VAL A 88 13.39 -4.14 3.87
CA VAL A 88 12.59 -4.74 2.80
C VAL A 88 12.30 -3.69 1.76
N VAL A 89 12.55 -4.00 0.48
CA VAL A 89 12.10 -3.17 -0.63
C VAL A 89 11.47 -4.08 -1.67
N GLY A 90 10.30 -3.70 -2.18
CA GLY A 90 9.58 -4.54 -3.12
C GLY A 90 8.60 -3.81 -4.00
N ASN A 91 8.24 -4.45 -5.09
CA ASN A 91 7.12 -4.06 -5.95
C ASN A 91 5.84 -4.66 -5.39
N VAL A 92 4.77 -3.89 -5.45
CA VAL A 92 3.46 -4.27 -4.90
C VAL A 92 2.38 -4.04 -5.95
N LEU A 93 1.46 -4.98 -6.05
CA LEU A 93 0.33 -4.95 -6.97
C LEU A 93 -0.95 -5.34 -6.23
N TYR A 94 -1.91 -4.44 -6.18
CA TYR A 94 -3.24 -4.66 -5.60
C TYR A 94 -4.30 -4.66 -6.70
N LYS A 95 -4.85 -5.82 -7.01
CA LYS A 95 -5.88 -6.01 -8.05
C LYS A 95 -7.26 -6.03 -7.43
N SER A 96 -8.20 -5.25 -7.98
CA SER A 96 -9.59 -5.23 -7.53
C SER A 96 -10.31 -6.55 -7.84
N GLU A 97 -11.00 -7.14 -6.87
CA GLU A 97 -11.83 -8.35 -7.07
C GLU A 97 -12.96 -8.13 -8.07
N LYS A 98 -13.43 -6.89 -8.20
CA LYS A 98 -14.56 -6.54 -9.09
C LYS A 98 -14.15 -6.44 -10.57
N ASN A 99 -12.88 -6.21 -10.85
CA ASN A 99 -12.36 -5.97 -12.21
C ASN A 99 -10.83 -6.03 -12.20
N ASP A 100 -10.26 -7.04 -12.86
CA ASP A 100 -8.81 -7.26 -12.94
C ASP A 100 -8.06 -6.14 -13.68
N SER A 101 -8.75 -5.39 -14.54
CA SER A 101 -8.18 -4.21 -15.20
C SER A 101 -8.10 -2.97 -14.30
N SER A 102 -8.64 -3.04 -13.08
CA SER A 102 -8.56 -1.97 -12.09
C SER A 102 -7.64 -2.38 -10.94
N TYR A 103 -6.51 -1.70 -10.80
CA TYR A 103 -5.49 -2.08 -9.83
C TYR A 103 -4.68 -0.87 -9.37
N PHE A 104 -3.93 -1.06 -8.29
CA PHE A 104 -2.86 -0.16 -7.87
C PHE A 104 -1.54 -0.90 -8.00
N GLN A 105 -0.55 -0.25 -8.61
CA GLN A 105 0.80 -0.80 -8.75
C GLN A 105 1.81 0.21 -8.23
N GLY A 106 2.82 -0.27 -7.52
CA GLY A 106 3.86 0.58 -7.01
C GLY A 106 4.92 -0.17 -6.23
N HIS A 107 5.46 0.46 -5.20
CA HIS A 107 6.56 -0.08 -4.41
C HIS A 107 6.39 0.20 -2.92
N ALA A 108 7.04 -0.61 -2.11
CA ALA A 108 7.11 -0.47 -0.67
C ALA A 108 8.57 -0.48 -0.21
N SER A 109 8.86 0.29 0.83
CA SER A 109 10.11 0.23 1.58
C SER A 109 9.78 0.11 3.06
N CYS A 110 10.30 -0.93 3.70
CA CYS A 110 10.16 -1.15 5.13
C CYS A 110 11.53 -1.18 5.79
N ASP A 111 11.62 -0.53 6.94
CA ASP A 111 12.73 -0.71 7.86
C ASP A 111 12.28 -1.67 8.97
N LEU A 112 13.11 -2.65 9.27
CA LEU A 112 12.90 -3.58 10.37
C LEU A 112 13.87 -3.22 11.49
N THR A 113 13.32 -2.96 12.68
CA THR A 113 14.10 -2.70 13.88
C THR A 113 13.69 -3.69 14.95
N ALA A 114 14.65 -4.50 15.43
CA ALA A 114 14.39 -5.54 16.43
C ALA A 114 13.23 -6.50 16.06
N GLY A 115 13.06 -6.79 14.77
CA GLY A 115 12.00 -7.68 14.26
C GLY A 115 10.65 -7.02 13.97
N SER A 116 10.43 -5.76 14.37
CA SER A 116 9.22 -5.01 14.03
C SER A 116 9.38 -4.25 12.71
N ALA A 117 8.38 -4.33 11.83
CA ALA A 117 8.39 -3.66 10.54
C ALA A 117 7.59 -2.34 10.55
N THR A 118 8.21 -1.28 10.02
CA THR A 118 7.53 -0.04 9.63
C THR A 118 7.72 0.19 8.14
N CYS A 119 6.63 0.27 7.38
CA CYS A 119 6.70 0.46 5.93
C CYS A 119 6.05 1.76 5.48
N VAL A 120 6.58 2.28 4.37
CA VAL A 120 5.91 3.26 3.52
C VAL A 120 5.73 2.67 2.14
N MET A 121 4.58 2.92 1.54
CA MET A 121 4.16 2.34 0.27
C MET A 121 3.56 3.42 -0.62
N TRP A 122 3.92 3.40 -1.91
CA TRP A 122 3.45 4.37 -2.90
C TRP A 122 2.92 3.63 -4.12
N PHE A 123 1.73 4.03 -4.58
CA PHE A 123 1.05 3.37 -5.68
C PHE A 123 0.48 4.36 -6.68
N LYS A 124 0.49 3.94 -7.95
CA LYS A 124 -0.29 4.55 -9.04
C LYS A 124 -1.51 3.69 -9.31
N GLY A 125 -2.65 4.34 -9.49
CA GLY A 125 -3.92 3.70 -9.84
C GLY A 125 -4.07 3.50 -11.34
N PHE A 126 -4.73 2.39 -11.69
CA PHE A 126 -5.03 1.99 -13.07
C PHE A 126 -6.50 1.59 -13.23
N GLY A 127 -7.04 1.72 -14.45
CA GLY A 127 -8.42 1.37 -14.77
C GLY A 127 -9.40 2.33 -14.09
N LYS A 128 -10.29 1.82 -13.22
CA LYS A 128 -11.21 2.69 -12.47
C LYS A 128 -10.48 3.71 -11.56
N PHE A 129 -9.21 3.46 -11.27
CA PHE A 129 -8.36 4.28 -10.42
C PHE A 129 -7.39 5.16 -11.22
N ASP A 130 -7.51 5.23 -12.55
CA ASP A 130 -6.64 6.07 -13.40
C ASP A 130 -6.59 7.51 -12.88
N GLY A 131 -5.38 8.07 -12.81
CA GLY A 131 -5.15 9.43 -12.31
C GLY A 131 -5.21 9.56 -10.79
N LYS A 132 -5.19 8.44 -10.05
CA LYS A 132 -5.07 8.42 -8.58
C LYS A 132 -3.68 7.95 -8.14
N ILE A 133 -3.19 8.53 -7.06
CA ILE A 133 -2.06 8.06 -6.27
C ILE A 133 -2.59 7.59 -4.92
N MET A 134 -1.99 6.53 -4.39
CA MET A 134 -2.25 6.07 -3.03
C MET A 134 -0.92 5.96 -2.28
N GLU A 135 -0.90 6.51 -1.07
CA GLU A 135 0.23 6.38 -0.14
C GLU A 135 -0.27 5.68 1.10
N LEU A 136 0.42 4.62 1.53
CA LEU A 136 0.06 3.85 2.71
C LEU A 136 1.27 3.70 3.62
N THR A 137 0.99 3.58 4.90
CA THR A 137 1.91 3.09 5.91
C THR A 137 1.41 1.75 6.41
N LEU A 138 2.33 0.83 6.65
CA LEU A 138 2.06 -0.45 7.28
C LEU A 138 2.70 -0.44 8.65
N ASN A 139 1.87 -0.60 9.67
CA ASN A 139 2.30 -0.81 11.04
C ASN A 139 1.86 -2.21 11.46
N GLU A 140 2.82 -3.03 11.85
CA GLU A 140 2.50 -4.26 12.57
C GLU A 140 1.82 -3.89 13.89
N LYS A 141 0.65 -4.46 14.13
CA LYS A 141 -0.02 -4.37 15.42
C LYS A 141 0.25 -5.67 16.15
N ASP A 142 0.88 -5.61 17.32
CA ASP A 142 1.20 -6.78 18.16
C ASP A 142 -0.02 -7.65 18.47
N SER A 143 -1.23 -7.09 18.42
CA SER A 143 -2.50 -7.83 18.60
C SER A 143 -2.92 -8.67 17.39
N ALA A 144 -2.17 -8.66 16.28
CA ALA A 144 -2.46 -9.43 15.07
C ALA A 144 -1.83 -10.84 15.09
N ALA A 145 -1.23 -11.25 16.21
CA ALA A 145 -0.96 -12.65 16.48
C ALA A 145 -2.25 -13.44 16.26
N SER A 146 -2.20 -14.45 15.39
CA SER A 146 -3.34 -15.30 15.07
C SER A 146 -3.91 -15.89 16.37
N GLU A 147 -5.23 -15.82 16.55
CA GLU A 147 -5.88 -16.57 17.63
C GLU A 147 -5.77 -18.10 17.40
N ASP A 148 -5.39 -18.51 16.17
CA ASP A 148 -5.49 -19.90 15.69
C ASP A 148 -4.16 -20.58 15.27
N ASP A 149 -3.02 -19.89 15.19
CA ASP A 149 -1.75 -20.53 14.75
C ASP A 149 -0.47 -19.80 15.24
N PRO A 150 0.07 -20.18 16.40
CA PRO A 150 1.26 -19.55 16.99
C PRO A 150 2.55 -19.76 16.17
N ASP A 151 2.57 -20.64 15.16
CA ASP A 151 3.77 -20.96 14.37
C ASP A 151 3.93 -20.13 13.09
N THR A 152 2.89 -19.38 12.66
CA THR A 152 2.91 -18.60 11.39
C THR A 152 3.09 -17.09 11.54
N GLY A 153 3.12 -16.55 12.77
CA GLY A 153 3.27 -15.11 13.02
C GLY A 153 2.04 -14.28 12.59
N PRO A 154 2.07 -12.95 12.72
CA PRO A 154 0.94 -12.11 12.35
C PRO A 154 0.68 -12.20 10.84
N ASN A 155 -0.48 -12.79 10.48
CA ASN A 155 -0.93 -12.93 9.11
C ASN A 155 -1.78 -11.74 8.63
N LEU A 156 -1.97 -10.72 9.49
CA LEU A 156 -2.82 -9.56 9.25
C LEU A 156 -2.09 -8.27 9.61
N TYR A 157 -2.11 -7.30 8.71
CA TYR A 157 -1.39 -6.03 8.84
C TYR A 157 -2.36 -4.87 8.62
N MET A 158 -2.28 -3.85 9.48
CA MET A 158 -3.04 -2.62 9.33
C MET A 158 -2.37 -1.68 8.34
N LEU A 159 -3.18 -1.05 7.51
CA LEU A 159 -2.76 -0.05 6.53
C LEU A 159 -3.49 1.25 6.79
N GLU A 160 -2.75 2.34 6.79
CA GLU A 160 -3.29 3.69 7.00
C GLU A 160 -2.64 4.64 6.00
N GLY A 161 -3.42 5.55 5.40
CA GLY A 161 -2.83 6.49 4.46
C GLY A 161 -3.83 7.38 3.75
N ILE A 162 -3.50 7.75 2.52
CA ILE A 162 -4.27 8.70 1.71
C ILE A 162 -4.37 8.24 0.25
N VAL A 163 -5.51 8.53 -0.36
CA VAL A 163 -5.70 8.49 -1.82
C VAL A 163 -5.88 9.92 -2.31
N MET A 164 -5.19 10.28 -3.39
CA MET A 164 -5.24 11.62 -3.97
C MET A 164 -5.17 11.58 -5.49
N ASN A 165 -5.49 12.70 -6.15
CA ASN A 165 -5.29 12.82 -7.59
C ASN A 165 -3.80 12.94 -7.93
N GLU A 166 -3.40 12.38 -9.07
CA GLU A 166 -2.08 12.64 -9.64
C GLU A 166 -1.89 14.15 -9.86
N PRO A 167 -0.72 14.70 -9.47
CA PRO A 167 -0.41 16.09 -9.74
C PRO A 167 -0.34 16.28 -11.26
N LYS A 168 -1.05 17.29 -11.77
CA LYS A 168 -0.93 17.67 -13.18
C LYS A 168 0.43 18.34 -13.36
N LEU A 169 1.21 17.88 -14.33
CA LEU A 169 2.36 18.65 -14.82
C LEU A 169 1.78 19.91 -15.47
N GLU A 170 2.07 21.06 -14.86
CA GLU A 170 1.79 22.38 -15.46
C GLU A 170 2.62 22.62 -16.73
#